data_AF-A0A838EYX5-F1
#
_entry.id   AF-A0A838EYX5-F1
#
_cell.length_a   1.000
_cell.length_b   1.000
_cell.length_c   1.000
_cell.angle_alpha   90.00
_cell.angle_beta   90.00
_cell.angle_gamma   90.00
#
_symmetry.space_group_name_H-M   'P 1'
#
loop_
_entity.id
_entity.type
_entity.pdbx_description
1 polymer ?
#
loop_
_entity_poly.entity_id
_entity_poly.type
_entity_poly.pdbx_seq_one_letter_code
_entity_poly.pdbx_strand_id
1 'polypeptide(L)'
;MFVTTRSGKSEPVQFDKITHRISQLTYGLDNKYIDAMQIAKRTINGLFDGITTDQLDNLSAEVSAYMTSVHPDYARLAGRIAVANLHRSTSDSFMETFETLYNYESEFNKEKQPLISKEIYEFAREYKDRISTEIAYSRDFEFDYFGFKTLEKSYLLKVNGKIVERPQHLFMRVALGVQIGNIEEAIKTYHLISEGWFTHASPTLFNAGTNKAQMSSCFLVAMKDDSIDGIYST
;
A
#
# COMPACT_ATOMS: atom_id res chain seq x y z
N MET A 1 -1.98 27.22 17.31
CA MET A 1 -1.75 25.79 17.08
C MET A 1 -0.96 25.65 15.80
N PHE A 2 0.16 24.94 15.86
CA PHE A 2 1.07 24.74 14.75
C PHE A 2 1.11 23.28 14.31
N VAL A 3 1.37 23.08 13.03
CA VAL A 3 1.59 21.77 12.40
C VAL A 3 3.02 21.66 11.95
N THR A 4 3.62 20.49 12.17
CA THR A 4 4.95 20.16 11.69
C THR A 4 4.84 19.53 10.30
N THR A 5 5.36 20.22 9.29
CA THR A 5 5.43 19.71 7.91
C THR A 5 6.39 18.53 7.80
N ARG A 6 6.30 17.73 6.73
CA ARG A 6 7.26 16.65 6.43
C ARG A 6 8.70 17.15 6.27
N SER A 7 8.88 18.44 5.97
CA SER A 7 10.19 19.10 5.90
C SER A 7 10.76 19.49 7.28
N GLY A 8 10.01 19.27 8.36
CA GLY A 8 10.37 19.68 9.72
C GLY A 8 10.04 21.13 10.06
N LYS A 9 9.53 21.92 9.11
CA LYS A 9 9.09 23.30 9.36
C LYS A 9 7.75 23.34 10.09
N SER A 10 7.62 24.27 11.03
CA SER A 10 6.39 24.57 11.75
C SER A 10 5.57 25.62 11.00
N GLU A 11 4.30 25.32 10.71
CA GLU A 11 3.35 26.24 10.07
C GLU A 11 2.09 26.39 10.92
N PRO A 12 1.45 27.57 10.95
CA PRO A 12 0.16 27.71 11.61
C PRO A 12 -0.90 26.84 10.92
N VAL A 13 -1.77 26.20 11.70
CA VAL A 13 -2.90 25.43 11.16
C VAL A 13 -3.82 26.36 10.38
N GLN A 14 -4.08 26.03 9.12
CA GLN A 14 -4.99 26.78 8.25
C GLN A 14 -6.16 25.91 7.84
N PHE A 15 -7.37 26.29 8.29
CA PHE A 15 -8.63 25.60 7.99
C PHE A 15 -8.83 25.42 6.48
N ASP A 16 -8.58 26.48 5.71
CA ASP A 16 -8.80 26.49 4.27
C ASP A 16 -7.86 25.53 3.54
N LYS A 17 -6.62 25.35 4.00
CA LYS A 17 -5.67 24.38 3.43
C LYS A 17 -6.18 22.94 3.60
N ILE A 18 -6.72 22.60 4.78
CA ILE A 18 -7.26 21.27 5.07
C ILE A 18 -8.49 21.01 4.18
N THR A 19 -9.42 21.96 4.17
CA THR A 19 -10.65 21.85 3.39
C THR A 19 -10.38 21.75 1.89
N HIS A 20 -9.49 22.60 1.35
CA HIS A 20 -9.10 22.58 -0.06
C HIS A 20 -8.48 21.25 -0.47
N ARG A 21 -7.65 20.66 0.40
CA ARG A 21 -7.06 19.37 0.12
C ARG A 21 -8.10 18.24 0.07
N ILE A 22 -9.03 18.23 1.03
CA ILE A 22 -10.08 17.20 1.07
C ILE A 22 -11.00 17.35 -0.15
N SER A 23 -11.35 18.58 -0.54
CA SER A 23 -12.23 18.83 -1.70
C SER A 23 -11.61 18.41 -3.03
N GLN A 24 -10.29 18.46 -3.18
CA GLN A 24 -9.61 17.91 -4.37
C GLN A 24 -9.77 16.39 -4.51
N LEU A 25 -10.13 15.68 -3.43
CA LEU A 25 -10.30 14.23 -3.42
C LEU A 25 -11.77 13.78 -3.53
N THR A 26 -12.73 14.71 -3.64
CA THR A 26 -14.17 14.39 -3.74
C THR A 26 -14.67 14.15 -5.17
N TYR A 27 -13.77 14.11 -6.17
CA TYR A 27 -14.15 13.93 -7.57
C TYR A 27 -14.95 12.63 -7.80
N GLY A 28 -16.09 12.73 -8.48
CA GLY A 28 -16.95 11.57 -8.76
C GLY A 28 -17.60 10.93 -7.53
N LEU A 29 -17.63 11.61 -6.38
CA LEU A 29 -18.43 11.24 -5.21
C LEU A 29 -19.73 12.05 -5.18
N ASP A 30 -20.73 11.58 -4.43
CA ASP A 30 -22.01 12.31 -4.30
C ASP A 30 -21.85 13.59 -3.48
N ASN A 31 -21.70 14.72 -4.17
CA ASN A 31 -21.56 16.06 -3.59
C ASN A 31 -22.79 16.52 -2.77
N LYS A 32 -23.93 15.84 -2.87
CA LYS A 32 -25.09 16.14 -2.03
C LYS A 32 -24.87 15.70 -0.58
N TYR A 33 -24.11 14.62 -0.38
CA TYR A 33 -23.85 14.04 0.94
C TYR A 33 -22.43 14.31 1.42
N ILE A 34 -21.44 14.38 0.51
CA ILE A 34 -20.04 14.56 0.87
C ILE A 34 -19.72 16.04 1.11
N ASP A 35 -19.54 16.39 2.38
CA ASP A 35 -19.11 17.72 2.82
C ASP A 35 -17.67 17.71 3.36
N ALA A 36 -16.74 18.24 2.55
CA ALA A 36 -15.33 18.41 2.90
C ALA A 36 -15.10 19.40 4.06
N MET A 37 -15.93 20.44 4.16
CA MET A 37 -15.86 21.43 5.24
C MET A 37 -16.27 20.79 6.57
N GLN A 38 -17.27 19.90 6.56
CA GLN A 38 -17.67 19.17 7.76
C GLN A 38 -16.55 18.25 8.28
N ILE A 39 -15.84 17.56 7.37
CA ILE A 39 -14.68 16.75 7.74
C ILE A 39 -13.60 17.64 8.36
N ALA A 40 -13.21 18.73 7.68
CA ALA A 40 -12.17 19.64 8.18
C ALA A 40 -12.48 20.20 9.57
N LYS A 41 -13.74 20.58 9.83
CA LYS A 41 -14.20 21.02 11.17
C LYS A 41 -14.00 19.95 12.23
N ARG A 42 -14.39 18.69 11.94
CA ARG A 42 -14.24 17.57 12.86
C ARG A 42 -12.77 17.21 13.09
N THR A 43 -11.95 17.21 12.04
CA THR A 43 -10.51 16.99 12.14
C THR A 43 -9.84 18.01 13.05
N ILE A 44 -10.19 19.29 12.94
CA ILE A 44 -9.59 20.36 13.75
C ILE A 44 -9.84 20.19 15.24
N ASN A 45 -11.02 19.69 15.62
CA ASN A 45 -11.33 19.41 17.03
C ASN A 45 -10.44 18.30 17.63
N GLY A 46 -9.84 17.45 16.81
CA GLY A 46 -8.90 16.41 17.23
C GLY A 46 -7.43 16.82 17.18
N LEU A 47 -7.11 18.08 16.85
CA LEU A 47 -5.73 18.54 16.73
C LEU A 47 -5.12 18.92 18.09
N PHE A 48 -3.81 18.70 18.17
CA PHE A 48 -2.96 19.17 19.26
C PHE A 48 -1.76 19.93 18.67
N ASP A 49 -1.11 20.74 19.50
CA ASP A 49 0.03 21.54 19.06
C ASP A 49 1.23 20.66 18.71
N GLY A 50 1.84 20.91 17.54
CA GLY A 50 2.98 20.14 17.05
C GLY A 50 2.61 18.89 16.24
N ILE A 51 1.32 18.62 16.01
CA ILE A 51 0.87 17.49 15.16
C ILE A 51 1.54 17.54 13.78
N THR A 52 1.98 16.39 13.30
CA THR A 52 2.61 16.31 11.97
C THR A 52 1.57 16.32 10.86
N THR A 53 1.96 16.79 9.67
CA THR A 53 1.08 16.73 8.48
C THR A 53 0.68 15.30 8.09
N ASP A 54 1.46 14.29 8.45
CA ASP A 54 1.13 12.88 8.26
C ASP A 54 0.01 12.44 9.22
N GLN A 55 0.16 12.73 10.52
CA GLN A 55 -0.88 12.47 11.52
C GLN A 55 -2.18 13.22 11.23
N LEU A 56 -2.09 14.45 10.73
CA LEU A 56 -3.24 15.24 10.30
C LEU A 56 -4.01 14.58 9.14
N ASP A 57 -3.30 14.07 8.13
CA ASP A 57 -3.90 13.37 7.00
C ASP A 57 -4.56 12.05 7.46
N ASN A 58 -3.89 11.30 8.36
CA ASN A 58 -4.43 10.07 8.95
C ASN A 58 -5.70 10.35 9.77
N LEU A 59 -5.71 11.39 10.61
CA LEU A 59 -6.88 11.80 11.37
C LEU A 59 -8.04 12.21 10.43
N SER A 60 -7.74 12.90 9.33
CA SER A 60 -8.76 13.28 8.34
C SER A 60 -9.37 12.05 7.65
N ALA A 61 -8.55 11.03 7.36
CA ALA A 61 -9.02 9.77 6.81
C ALA A 61 -9.90 9.01 7.82
N GLU A 62 -9.51 8.94 9.10
CA GLU A 62 -10.28 8.30 10.16
C GLU A 62 -11.64 8.97 10.40
N VAL A 63 -11.65 10.31 10.48
CA VAL A 63 -12.89 11.10 10.60
C VAL A 63 -13.81 10.84 9.40
N SER A 64 -13.25 10.80 8.19
CA SER A 64 -14.02 10.48 6.98
C SER A 64 -14.57 9.05 7.04
N ALA A 65 -13.77 8.07 7.48
CA ALA A 65 -14.22 6.69 7.59
C ALA A 65 -15.36 6.52 8.60
N TYR A 66 -15.34 7.26 9.71
CA TYR A 66 -16.45 7.27 10.68
C TYR A 66 -17.76 7.79 10.07
N MET A 67 -17.68 8.70 9.10
CA MET A 67 -18.83 9.26 8.38
C MET A 67 -19.41 8.32 7.31
N THR A 68 -18.84 7.11 7.13
CA THR A 68 -19.44 6.05 6.29
C THR A 68 -20.87 5.71 6.71
N SER A 69 -21.18 5.86 8.00
CA SER A 69 -22.54 5.72 8.55
C SER A 69 -23.56 6.71 7.97
N VAL A 70 -23.10 7.84 7.43
CA VAL A 70 -23.93 8.86 6.77
C VAL A 70 -24.11 8.52 5.28
N HIS A 71 -23.02 8.23 4.58
CA HIS A 71 -23.03 7.85 3.17
C HIS A 71 -21.79 7.01 2.81
N PRO A 72 -21.91 5.95 1.99
CA PRO A 72 -20.80 5.05 1.67
C PRO A 72 -19.62 5.73 0.96
N ASP A 73 -19.84 6.81 0.18
CA ASP A 73 -18.73 7.53 -0.47
C ASP A 73 -17.74 8.14 0.53
N TYR A 74 -18.11 8.32 1.80
CA TYR A 74 -17.15 8.72 2.84
C TYR A 74 -16.07 7.65 3.06
N ALA A 75 -16.38 6.36 2.89
CA ALA A 75 -15.37 5.30 2.95
C ALA A 75 -14.37 5.40 1.80
N ARG A 76 -14.85 5.75 0.60
CA ARG A 76 -14.00 5.98 -0.58
C ARG A 76 -13.15 7.23 -0.40
N LEU A 77 -13.73 8.33 0.07
CA LEU A 77 -12.99 9.56 0.37
C LEU A 77 -11.90 9.32 1.42
N ALA A 78 -12.23 8.58 2.48
CA ALA A 78 -11.27 8.18 3.52
C ALA A 78 -10.11 7.37 2.95
N GLY A 79 -10.40 6.39 2.07
CA GLY A 79 -9.38 5.65 1.32
C GLY A 79 -8.49 6.57 0.50
N ARG A 80 -9.07 7.50 -0.26
CA ARG A 80 -8.33 8.50 -1.07
C ARG A 80 -7.43 9.39 -0.23
N ILE A 81 -7.87 9.85 0.94
CA ILE A 81 -7.04 10.66 1.84
C ILE A 81 -5.85 9.84 2.34
N ALA A 82 -6.08 8.59 2.74
CA ALA A 82 -5.03 7.69 3.23
C ALA A 82 -4.00 7.34 2.12
N VAL A 83 -4.47 7.08 0.91
CA VAL A 83 -3.63 6.85 -0.28
C VAL A 83 -2.82 8.10 -0.63
N ALA A 84 -3.46 9.27 -0.66
CA ALA A 84 -2.77 10.54 -0.89
C ALA A 84 -1.70 10.82 0.17
N ASN A 85 -1.91 10.36 1.41
CA ASN A 85 -0.90 10.43 2.46
C ASN A 85 0.29 9.52 2.15
N LEU A 86 0.03 8.24 1.82
CA LEU A 86 1.06 7.26 1.45
C LEU A 86 1.89 7.71 0.24
N HIS A 87 1.26 8.25 -0.80
CA HIS A 87 1.96 8.75 -1.99
C HIS A 87 2.93 9.89 -1.67
N ARG A 88 2.70 10.67 -0.60
CA ARG A 88 3.64 11.70 -0.14
C ARG A 88 4.82 11.16 0.68
N SER A 89 4.72 9.93 1.18
CA SER A 89 5.77 9.27 1.97
C SER A 89 6.53 8.18 1.21
N THR A 90 6.16 7.91 -0.04
CA THR A 90 6.73 6.85 -0.89
C THR A 90 7.15 7.40 -2.25
N SER A 91 8.17 6.80 -2.86
CA SER A 91 8.58 7.14 -4.22
C SER A 91 7.47 6.82 -5.23
N ASP A 92 7.37 7.62 -6.28
CA ASP A 92 6.53 7.37 -7.46
C ASP A 92 7.24 6.51 -8.52
N SER A 93 8.54 6.25 -8.36
CA SER A 93 9.31 5.36 -9.21
C SER A 93 9.27 3.93 -8.68
N PHE A 94 8.65 3.04 -9.46
CA PHE A 94 8.65 1.61 -9.15
C PHE A 94 10.06 1.02 -9.02
N MET A 95 10.97 1.40 -9.92
CA MET A 95 12.34 0.91 -9.89
C MET A 95 13.14 1.44 -8.71
N GLU A 96 12.93 2.68 -8.28
CA GLU A 96 13.60 3.20 -7.07
C GLU A 96 13.15 2.44 -5.81
N THR A 97 11.85 2.12 -5.71
CA THR A 97 11.33 1.25 -4.66
C THR A 97 11.97 -0.14 -4.74
N PHE A 98 12.06 -0.75 -5.92
CA PHE A 98 12.68 -2.06 -6.10
C PHE A 98 14.17 -2.07 -5.78
N GLU A 99 14.91 -1.05 -6.18
CA GLU A 99 16.32 -0.87 -5.80
C GLU A 99 16.49 -0.75 -4.29
N THR A 100 15.60 0.00 -3.61
CA THR A 100 15.58 0.12 -2.16
C THR A 100 15.31 -1.23 -1.48
N LEU A 101 14.36 -2.02 -1.99
CA LEU A 101 14.02 -3.34 -1.47
C LEU A 101 15.14 -4.37 -1.70
N TYR A 102 15.82 -4.32 -2.86
CA TYR A 102 16.91 -5.23 -3.20
C TYR A 102 18.21 -4.88 -2.46
N ASN A 103 18.50 -3.60 -2.28
CA ASN A 103 19.70 -3.13 -1.56
C ASN A 103 19.45 -2.93 -0.07
N TYR A 104 18.36 -3.47 0.48
CA TYR A 104 18.08 -3.39 1.90
C TYR A 104 19.22 -4.00 2.73
N GLU A 105 19.69 -3.24 3.71
CA GLU A 105 20.67 -3.66 4.71
C GLU A 105 20.03 -3.60 6.10
N SER A 106 20.20 -4.65 6.89
CA SER A 106 19.64 -4.71 8.24
C SER A 106 20.33 -3.69 9.15
N GLU A 107 19.54 -2.92 9.90
CA GLU A 107 20.07 -1.92 10.84
C GLU A 107 20.92 -2.56 11.95
N PHE A 108 20.66 -3.83 12.29
CA PHE A 108 21.27 -4.53 13.41
C PHE A 108 22.67 -5.06 13.09
N ASN A 109 22.87 -5.65 11.91
CA ASN A 109 24.13 -6.31 11.55
C ASN A 109 24.82 -5.70 10.31
N LYS A 110 24.18 -4.72 9.64
CA LYS A 110 24.69 -4.05 8.42
C LYS A 110 24.95 -5.01 7.26
N GLU A 111 24.35 -6.20 7.29
CA GLU A 111 24.42 -7.14 6.18
C GLU A 111 23.31 -6.85 5.18
N LYS A 112 23.62 -7.04 3.89
CA LYS A 112 22.65 -6.97 2.81
C LYS A 112 21.66 -8.12 2.94
N GLN A 113 20.39 -7.77 3.16
CA GLN A 113 19.28 -8.70 3.33
C GLN A 113 18.17 -8.34 2.34
N PRO A 114 18.32 -8.67 1.05
CA PRO A 114 17.36 -8.26 0.04
C PRO A 114 15.95 -8.74 0.38
N LEU A 115 14.96 -7.85 0.31
CA LEU A 115 13.55 -8.21 0.54
C LEU A 115 12.90 -8.84 -0.69
N ILE A 116 13.41 -8.51 -1.88
CA ILE A 116 13.03 -9.11 -3.16
C ILE A 116 14.14 -10.00 -3.72
N SER A 117 13.80 -10.98 -4.54
CA SER A 117 14.81 -11.89 -5.12
C SER A 117 15.66 -11.19 -6.17
N LYS A 118 16.91 -11.65 -6.33
CA LYS A 118 17.82 -11.14 -7.36
C LYS A 118 17.23 -11.31 -8.77
N GLU A 119 16.65 -12.47 -9.04
CA GLU A 119 16.05 -12.81 -10.33
C GLU A 119 14.92 -11.82 -10.69
N ILE A 120 14.05 -11.50 -9.73
CA ILE A 120 12.94 -10.57 -9.93
C ILE A 120 13.43 -9.13 -10.08
N TYR A 121 14.44 -8.75 -9.31
CA TYR A 121 15.08 -7.44 -9.45
C TYR A 121 15.71 -7.27 -10.84
N GLU A 122 16.45 -8.26 -11.32
CA GLU A 122 17.08 -8.22 -12.65
C GLU A 122 16.04 -8.20 -13.77
N PHE A 123 14.99 -9.03 -13.65
CA PHE A 123 13.87 -9.04 -14.60
C PHE A 123 13.12 -7.70 -14.63
N ALA A 124 12.81 -7.13 -13.47
CA ALA A 124 12.20 -5.79 -13.39
C ALA A 124 13.09 -4.71 -14.01
N ARG A 125 14.41 -4.80 -13.78
CA ARG A 125 15.40 -3.85 -14.31
C ARG A 125 15.53 -3.93 -15.84
N GLU A 126 15.46 -5.12 -16.42
CA GLU A 126 15.47 -5.34 -17.86
C GLU A 126 14.27 -4.65 -18.54
N TYR A 127 13.08 -4.77 -17.96
CA TYR A 127 11.83 -4.23 -18.52
C TYR A 127 11.35 -2.93 -17.87
N LYS A 128 12.25 -2.18 -17.21
CA LYS A 128 11.91 -1.01 -16.40
C LYS A 128 11.01 0.02 -17.12
N ASP A 129 11.31 0.33 -18.38
CA ASP A 129 10.62 1.39 -19.13
C ASP A 129 9.19 0.95 -19.50
N ARG A 130 9.04 -0.35 -19.82
CA ARG A 130 7.74 -0.97 -20.06
C ARG A 130 6.90 -0.96 -18.78
N ILE A 131 7.46 -1.44 -17.68
CA ILE A 131 6.78 -1.50 -16.37
C ILE A 131 6.34 -0.12 -15.90
N SER A 132 7.24 0.88 -15.97
CA SER A 132 6.93 2.25 -15.56
C SER A 132 5.80 2.89 -16.36
N THR A 133 5.61 2.47 -17.62
CA THR A 133 4.52 2.99 -18.47
C THR A 133 3.18 2.34 -18.14
N GLU A 134 3.17 1.08 -17.72
CA GLU A 134 1.93 0.33 -17.46
C GLU A 134 1.34 0.61 -16.06
N ILE A 135 2.17 1.05 -15.09
CA ILE A 135 1.70 1.31 -13.73
C ILE A 135 0.73 2.50 -13.69
N ALA A 136 -0.52 2.22 -13.31
CA ALA A 136 -1.59 3.20 -13.19
C ALA A 136 -1.85 3.58 -11.72
N TYR A 137 -1.12 4.57 -11.20
CA TYR A 137 -1.28 5.03 -9.79
C TYR A 137 -2.66 5.60 -9.46
N SER A 138 -3.46 6.00 -10.45
CA SER A 138 -4.84 6.41 -10.23
C SER A 138 -5.70 5.30 -9.62
N ARG A 139 -5.36 4.02 -9.88
CA ARG A 139 -6.09 2.85 -9.34
C ARG A 139 -5.93 2.71 -7.82
N ASP A 140 -4.88 3.27 -7.21
CA ASP A 140 -4.75 3.29 -5.75
C ASP A 140 -5.92 4.05 -5.07
N PHE A 141 -6.52 5.01 -5.76
CA PHE A 141 -7.62 5.83 -5.24
C PHE A 141 -9.01 5.15 -5.36
N GLU A 142 -9.05 3.91 -5.84
CA GLU A 142 -10.26 3.09 -5.92
C GLU A 142 -10.53 2.30 -4.65
N PHE A 143 -9.49 2.09 -3.81
CA PHE A 143 -9.66 1.45 -2.50
C PHE A 143 -10.51 2.32 -1.55
N ASP A 144 -11.42 1.67 -0.84
CA ASP A 144 -12.02 2.26 0.35
C ASP A 144 -11.01 2.25 1.53
N TYR A 145 -11.40 2.90 2.61
CA TYR A 145 -10.55 3.03 3.79
C TYR A 145 -10.12 1.68 4.38
N PHE A 146 -11.04 0.72 4.52
CA PHE A 146 -10.76 -0.55 5.18
C PHE A 146 -9.87 -1.45 4.31
N GLY A 147 -10.16 -1.52 3.01
CA GLY A 147 -9.34 -2.23 2.03
C GLY A 147 -7.91 -1.68 2.02
N PHE A 148 -7.78 -0.35 1.93
CA PHE A 148 -6.46 0.29 1.96
C PHE A 148 -5.72 0.04 3.29
N LYS A 149 -6.37 0.18 4.45
CA LYS A 149 -5.73 -0.05 5.75
C LYS A 149 -5.32 -1.52 5.96
N THR A 150 -6.05 -2.47 5.40
CA THR A 150 -5.62 -3.88 5.37
C THR A 150 -4.32 -4.04 4.57
N LEU A 151 -4.21 -3.41 3.39
CA LEU A 151 -2.99 -3.41 2.58
C LEU A 151 -1.81 -2.76 3.32
N GLU A 152 -2.02 -1.55 3.85
CA GLU A 152 -1.03 -0.76 4.59
C GLU A 152 -0.46 -1.51 5.81
N LYS A 153 -1.34 -2.20 6.55
CA LYS A 153 -0.94 -2.90 7.77
C LYS A 153 -0.03 -4.09 7.47
N SER A 154 -0.40 -4.91 6.49
CA SER A 154 0.16 -6.25 6.33
C SER A 154 0.89 -6.48 5.03
N TYR A 155 0.42 -5.94 3.90
CA TYR A 155 0.84 -6.39 2.57
C TYR A 155 1.94 -5.55 1.94
N LEU A 156 1.96 -4.25 2.19
CA LEU A 156 2.96 -3.35 1.62
C LEU A 156 4.32 -3.56 2.31
N LEU A 157 5.37 -3.78 1.52
CA LEU A 157 6.72 -3.98 2.04
C LEU A 157 7.24 -2.74 2.77
N LYS A 158 7.97 -2.99 3.85
CA LYS A 158 8.52 -1.99 4.75
C LYS A 158 10.03 -2.10 4.83
N VAL A 159 10.70 -0.95 4.92
CA VAL A 159 12.13 -0.82 5.22
C VAL A 159 12.24 -0.03 6.53
N ASN A 160 12.90 -0.61 7.52
CA ASN A 160 13.08 -0.03 8.87
C ASN A 160 11.76 0.47 9.47
N GLY A 161 10.71 -0.36 9.35
CA GLY A 161 9.37 -0.07 9.85
C GLY A 161 8.55 0.92 9.02
N LYS A 162 9.12 1.56 7.98
CA LYS A 162 8.43 2.49 7.09
C LYS A 162 7.99 1.81 5.81
N ILE A 163 6.75 2.07 5.40
CA ILE A 163 6.22 1.56 4.13
C ILE A 163 6.95 2.26 2.98
N VAL A 164 7.50 1.47 2.06
CA VAL A 164 8.15 1.97 0.84
C VAL A 164 7.37 1.60 -0.42
N GLU A 165 6.51 0.58 -0.33
CA GLU A 165 5.76 0.04 -1.45
C GLU A 165 4.35 0.67 -1.54
N ARG A 166 3.93 1.08 -2.75
CA ARG A 166 2.53 1.47 -3.04
C ARG A 166 1.70 0.24 -3.42
N PRO A 167 0.35 0.27 -3.35
CA PRO A 167 -0.46 -0.87 -3.80
C PRO A 167 -0.20 -1.27 -5.26
N GLN A 168 0.00 -0.31 -6.17
CA GLN A 168 0.41 -0.66 -7.54
C GLN A 168 1.79 -1.33 -7.62
N HIS A 169 2.74 -0.96 -6.76
CA HIS A 169 4.05 -1.62 -6.70
C HIS A 169 3.91 -3.07 -6.20
N LEU A 170 3.08 -3.29 -5.17
CA LEU A 170 2.71 -4.62 -4.68
C LEU A 170 2.13 -5.48 -5.81
N PHE A 171 1.15 -4.98 -6.57
CA PHE A 171 0.53 -5.75 -7.64
C PHE A 171 1.50 -6.05 -8.79
N MET A 172 2.34 -5.09 -9.17
CA MET A 172 3.37 -5.33 -10.17
C MET A 172 4.41 -6.34 -9.68
N ARG A 173 4.86 -6.26 -8.42
CA ARG A 173 5.76 -7.26 -7.81
C ARG A 173 5.15 -8.66 -7.86
N VAL A 174 3.88 -8.80 -7.48
CA VAL A 174 3.18 -10.08 -7.50
C VAL A 174 3.08 -10.62 -8.93
N ALA A 175 2.70 -9.78 -9.89
CA ALA A 175 2.59 -10.17 -11.28
C ALA A 175 3.91 -10.64 -11.88
N LEU A 176 5.00 -9.89 -11.65
CA LEU A 176 6.36 -10.29 -12.04
C LEU A 176 6.80 -11.58 -11.34
N GLY A 177 6.44 -11.74 -10.06
CA GLY A 177 6.73 -12.94 -9.27
C GLY A 177 6.06 -14.20 -9.79
N VAL A 178 4.81 -14.10 -10.23
CA VAL A 178 4.02 -15.23 -10.74
C VAL A 178 4.37 -15.55 -12.19
N GLN A 179 4.66 -14.53 -13.01
CA GLN A 179 4.92 -14.65 -14.45
C GLN A 179 6.39 -14.42 -14.80
N ILE A 180 7.31 -14.87 -13.94
CA ILE A 180 8.74 -14.63 -14.10
C ILE A 180 9.23 -15.12 -15.47
N GLY A 181 10.00 -14.29 -16.17
CA GLY A 181 10.49 -14.57 -17.52
C GLY A 181 9.50 -14.28 -18.66
N ASN A 182 8.26 -13.85 -18.38
CA ASN A 182 7.29 -13.44 -19.40
C ASN A 182 6.63 -12.09 -19.05
N ILE A 183 7.17 -11.00 -19.62
CA ILE A 183 6.71 -9.65 -19.32
C ILE A 183 5.28 -9.38 -19.79
N GLU A 184 4.84 -9.98 -20.90
CA GLU A 184 3.50 -9.76 -21.45
C GLU A 184 2.42 -10.36 -20.55
N GLU A 185 2.63 -11.59 -20.06
CA GLU A 185 1.70 -12.19 -19.09
C GLU A 185 1.79 -11.50 -17.71
N ALA A 186 2.96 -10.99 -17.31
CA ALA A 186 3.08 -10.19 -16.09
C ALA A 186 2.25 -8.90 -16.18
N ILE A 187 2.35 -8.14 -17.28
CA ILE A 187 1.56 -6.91 -17.48
C ILE A 187 0.07 -7.22 -17.48
N LYS A 188 -0.35 -8.25 -18.22
CA LYS A 188 -1.75 -8.69 -18.25
C LYS A 188 -2.25 -9.08 -16.86
N THR A 189 -1.46 -9.81 -16.08
CA THR A 189 -1.77 -10.17 -14.70
C THR A 189 -1.88 -8.93 -13.81
N TYR A 190 -0.97 -7.97 -13.94
CA TYR A 190 -1.02 -6.70 -13.23
C TYR A 190 -2.32 -5.93 -13.52
N HIS A 191 -2.73 -5.82 -14.78
CA HIS A 191 -3.98 -5.15 -15.14
C HIS A 191 -5.19 -5.84 -14.51
N LEU A 192 -5.29 -7.16 -14.63
CA LEU A 192 -6.41 -7.91 -14.07
C LEU A 192 -6.53 -7.77 -12.54
N ILE A 193 -5.40 -7.76 -11.82
CA ILE A 193 -5.39 -7.58 -10.36
C ILE A 193 -5.68 -6.13 -9.98
N SER A 194 -5.01 -5.17 -10.62
CA SER A 194 -5.13 -3.74 -10.27
C SER A 194 -6.48 -3.14 -10.65
N GLU A 195 -7.20 -3.72 -11.62
CA GLU A 195 -8.58 -3.36 -11.99
C GLU A 195 -9.63 -4.14 -11.18
N GLY A 196 -9.22 -5.02 -10.27
CA GLY A 196 -10.10 -5.73 -9.36
C GLY A 196 -10.86 -6.92 -9.96
N TRP A 197 -10.44 -7.45 -11.12
CA TRP A 197 -11.07 -8.64 -11.72
C TRP A 197 -10.85 -9.90 -10.90
N PHE A 198 -9.67 -10.03 -10.27
CA PHE A 198 -9.38 -11.08 -9.31
C PHE A 198 -8.29 -10.61 -8.34
N THR A 199 -8.05 -11.40 -7.29
CA THR A 199 -6.90 -11.23 -6.40
C THR A 199 -6.27 -12.58 -6.11
N HIS A 200 -4.94 -12.61 -5.96
CA HIS A 200 -4.27 -13.81 -5.46
C HIS A 200 -4.52 -13.97 -3.96
N ALA A 201 -4.36 -15.20 -3.47
CA ALA A 201 -4.42 -15.48 -2.03
C ALA A 201 -3.30 -14.76 -1.28
N SER A 202 -3.51 -14.50 0.01
CA SER A 202 -2.57 -13.75 0.85
C SER A 202 -1.13 -14.27 0.81
N PRO A 203 -0.82 -15.59 0.83
CA PRO A 203 0.56 -16.07 0.76
C PRO A 203 1.27 -15.64 -0.53
N THR A 204 0.55 -15.60 -1.65
CA THR A 204 1.09 -15.10 -2.91
C THR A 204 1.33 -13.59 -2.85
N LEU A 205 0.38 -12.80 -2.33
CA LEU A 205 0.53 -11.34 -2.19
C LEU A 205 1.74 -10.97 -1.31
N PHE A 206 1.95 -11.71 -0.23
CA PHE A 206 3.10 -11.51 0.66
C PHE A 206 4.42 -11.89 0.01
N ASN A 207 4.48 -13.07 -0.62
CA ASN A 207 5.76 -13.74 -0.89
C ASN A 207 6.17 -13.76 -2.36
N ALA A 208 5.26 -13.48 -3.31
CA ALA A 208 5.63 -13.39 -4.72
C ALA A 208 6.68 -12.28 -4.92
N GLY A 209 7.74 -12.62 -5.65
CA GLY A 209 8.86 -11.72 -5.89
C GLY A 209 9.94 -11.69 -4.79
N THR A 210 9.76 -12.41 -3.68
CA THR A 210 10.71 -12.43 -2.54
C THR A 210 11.70 -13.60 -2.60
N ASN A 211 12.78 -13.54 -1.81
CA ASN A 211 13.80 -14.60 -1.76
C ASN A 211 13.29 -15.97 -1.28
N LYS A 212 12.20 -16.00 -0.50
CA LYS A 212 11.57 -17.22 0.00
C LYS A 212 10.10 -17.21 -0.37
N ALA A 213 9.81 -17.35 -1.66
CA ALA A 213 8.48 -17.22 -2.25
C ALA A 213 7.51 -18.37 -1.85
N GLN A 214 7.10 -18.43 -0.58
CA GLN A 214 6.08 -19.34 -0.07
C GLN A 214 4.68 -18.87 -0.50
N MET A 215 4.32 -19.15 -1.76
CA MET A 215 3.09 -18.64 -2.38
C MET A 215 1.83 -19.46 -2.07
N SER A 216 1.99 -20.60 -1.39
CA SER A 216 0.92 -21.50 -0.93
C SER A 216 1.04 -21.75 0.56
N SER A 217 -0.07 -21.73 1.29
CA SER A 217 -0.10 -21.99 2.75
C SER A 217 -1.02 -23.13 3.17
N CYS A 218 -1.77 -23.72 2.22
CA CYS A 218 -2.66 -24.83 2.49
C CYS A 218 -2.02 -26.11 1.95
N PHE A 219 -1.83 -27.09 2.82
CA PHE A 219 -1.23 -28.37 2.49
C PHE A 219 -2.14 -29.50 2.97
N LEU A 220 -2.20 -30.58 2.20
CA LEU A 220 -2.84 -31.82 2.60
C LEU A 220 -1.75 -32.85 2.82
N VAL A 221 -1.76 -33.48 3.99
CA VAL A 221 -0.81 -34.52 4.36
C VAL A 221 -1.59 -35.76 4.75
N ALA A 222 -1.21 -36.91 4.19
CA ALA A 222 -1.72 -38.21 4.60
C ALA A 222 -0.76 -38.83 5.60
N MET A 223 -1.29 -39.55 6.59
CA MET A 223 -0.48 -40.31 7.55
C MET A 223 0.41 -41.30 6.79
N LYS A 224 1.71 -41.32 7.10
CA LYS A 224 2.67 -42.20 6.42
C LYS A 224 2.38 -43.68 6.64
N ASP A 225 2.06 -44.05 7.87
CA ASP A 225 1.75 -45.41 8.30
C ASP A 225 1.05 -45.39 9.68
N ASP A 226 0.36 -46.48 10.02
CA ASP A 226 -0.30 -46.66 11.33
C ASP A 226 0.72 -47.13 12.37
N SER A 227 1.69 -46.27 12.68
CA SER A 227 2.74 -46.54 13.66
C SER A 227 3.11 -45.27 14.44
N ILE A 228 3.80 -45.44 15.57
CA ILE A 228 4.34 -44.31 16.34
C ILE A 228 5.30 -43.49 15.47
N ASP A 229 6.18 -44.15 14.71
CA ASP A 229 7.12 -43.46 13.82
C ASP A 229 6.39 -42.71 12.69
N GLY A 230 5.30 -43.27 12.18
CA GLY A 230 4.39 -42.63 11.22
C GLY A 230 3.76 -41.35 11.74
N ILE A 231 3.30 -41.38 13.00
CA ILE A 231 2.73 -40.21 13.69
C ILE A 231 3.76 -39.10 13.87
N TYR A 232 4.99 -39.43 14.27
CA TYR A 232 6.03 -38.41 14.51
C TYR A 232 6.68 -37.87 13.23
N SER A 233 6.61 -38.62 12.13
CA SER A 233 7.27 -38.26 10.87
C SER A 233 6.34 -37.63 9.82
N THR A 234 5.03 -37.64 10.07
CA THR A 234 4.00 -36.95 9.27
C THR A 234 3.86 -35.51 9.75
#